data_AF-A0A849IAJ7-F1
#
_entry.id   AF-A0A849IAJ7-F1
#
_cell.length_a   1.000
_cell.length_b   1.000
_cell.length_c   1.000
_cell.angle_alpha   90.00
_cell.angle_beta   90.00
_cell.angle_gamma   90.00
#
_symmetry.space_group_name_H-M   'P 1'
#
loop_
_entity.id
_entity.type
_entity.pdbx_description
1 polymer ?
#
loop_
_entity_poly.entity_id
_entity_poly.type
_entity_poly.pdbx_seq_one_letter_code
_entity_poly.pdbx_strand_id
1 'polypeptide(L)'
;MAEESLYSALGVSGKASSEEIHAAYRSLAYNWESWLKTGEGDRAQVRKWAHAYIVLSDTALRARYDGEGEDPSFREKLDLALDLSLRGYDDEMLEEYLRRLSFSEETVETLISFVSRAREGLSAPGPARMPGPQDGYRRVEAGRGWQWVKEGFQVFRRSPLIWVVLCMIMTGIGLLLSMIPLAGEIVLYLASPLFAAGLLQGCRDLEEGGELELSHLFLGFRKDTSQLLVIGAVYLVGQMVILGIMISFGGDEMTRIVNGSGEVDFSTLPAEVVNKVMIAMLIGMAVSVPLMMMIWFAPMLVVFRGMKAKGAMQMSFHACLGNMLPFMVVGSVFVGLAFFSVITFGLGLMIMIPLVFTTSYASYMDIFENRAHLEFKAD
;
A
#
# COMPACT_ATOMS: atom_id res chain seq x y z
N MET A 1 45.04 -6.43 9.05
CA MET A 1 44.29 -6.43 7.77
C MET A 1 44.21 -4.98 7.36
N ALA A 2 44.68 -4.60 6.16
CA ALA A 2 44.65 -3.20 5.74
C ALA A 2 43.20 -2.72 5.71
N GLU A 3 42.87 -1.67 6.46
CA GLU A 3 41.54 -1.07 6.40
C GLU A 3 41.29 -0.57 4.97
N GLU A 4 40.14 -0.95 4.43
CA GLU A 4 39.66 -0.49 3.13
C GLU A 4 39.49 1.03 3.18
N SER A 5 40.06 1.76 2.22
CA SER A 5 39.95 3.23 2.18
C SER A 5 38.51 3.67 1.89
N LEU A 6 38.13 4.88 2.31
CA LEU A 6 36.78 5.42 2.04
C LEU A 6 36.53 5.57 0.53
N TYR A 7 37.57 5.86 -0.24
CA TYR A 7 37.49 5.89 -1.71
C TYR A 7 37.17 4.52 -2.30
N SER A 8 37.82 3.45 -1.81
CA SER A 8 37.49 2.07 -2.22
C SER A 8 36.09 1.66 -1.78
N ALA A 9 35.62 2.10 -0.61
CA ALA A 9 34.27 1.81 -0.16
C ALA A 9 33.21 2.37 -1.13
N LEU A 10 33.44 3.55 -1.72
CA LEU A 10 32.56 4.14 -2.75
C LEU A 10 32.89 3.70 -4.19
N GLY A 11 33.93 2.88 -4.39
CA GLY A 11 34.37 2.46 -5.73
C GLY A 11 34.97 3.59 -6.58
N VAL A 12 35.49 4.65 -5.95
CA VAL A 12 36.06 5.81 -6.63
C VAL A 12 37.58 5.91 -6.42
N SER A 13 38.25 6.63 -7.32
CA SER A 13 39.68 6.95 -7.21
C SER A 13 39.94 7.97 -6.10
N GLY A 14 41.10 7.92 -5.45
CA GLY A 14 41.54 8.96 -4.50
C GLY A 14 41.65 10.37 -5.11
N LYS A 15 41.64 10.48 -6.45
CA LYS A 15 41.63 11.75 -7.19
C LYS A 15 40.23 12.15 -7.69
N ALA A 16 39.17 11.44 -7.29
CA ALA A 16 37.83 11.67 -7.80
C ALA A 16 37.34 13.10 -7.50
N SER A 17 36.64 13.73 -8.44
CA SER A 17 36.00 15.02 -8.21
C SER A 17 34.81 14.88 -7.24
N SER A 18 34.37 15.98 -6.62
CA SER A 18 33.16 15.94 -5.77
C SER A 18 31.93 15.46 -6.55
N GLU A 19 31.82 15.81 -7.84
CA GLU A 19 30.75 15.33 -8.72
C GLU A 19 30.78 13.81 -8.92
N GLU A 20 31.96 13.22 -9.08
CA GLU A 20 32.15 11.78 -9.20
C GLU A 20 31.78 11.05 -7.90
N ILE A 21 32.11 11.64 -6.75
CA ILE A 21 31.73 11.11 -5.42
C ILE A 21 30.21 11.13 -5.23
N HIS A 22 29.54 12.23 -5.62
CA HIS A 22 28.07 12.31 -5.61
C HIS A 22 27.41 11.34 -6.59
N ALA A 23 28.00 11.14 -7.77
CA ALA A 23 27.49 10.18 -8.76
C ALA A 23 27.64 8.73 -8.29
N ALA A 24 28.81 8.38 -7.73
CA ALA A 24 29.09 7.06 -7.20
C ALA A 24 28.16 6.71 -6.03
N TYR A 25 27.99 7.64 -5.07
CA TYR A 25 27.06 7.43 -3.96
C TYR A 25 25.61 7.28 -4.44
N ARG A 26 25.16 8.09 -5.41
CA ARG A 26 23.80 7.95 -5.98
C ARG A 26 23.58 6.58 -6.65
N SER A 27 24.59 6.06 -7.33
CA SER A 27 24.55 4.72 -7.94
C SER A 27 24.46 3.61 -6.88
N LEU A 28 25.20 3.74 -5.78
CA LEU A 28 25.13 2.80 -4.64
C LEU A 28 23.80 2.91 -3.90
N ALA A 29 23.32 4.13 -3.68
CA ALA A 29 22.05 4.44 -3.04
C ALA A 29 20.84 3.97 -3.86
N TYR A 30 20.96 3.91 -5.19
CA TYR A 30 19.90 3.37 -6.08
C TYR A 30 19.59 1.90 -5.78
N ASN A 31 20.58 1.14 -5.31
CA ASN A 31 20.42 -0.27 -4.93
C ASN A 31 20.05 -0.47 -3.46
N TRP A 32 20.06 0.60 -2.66
CA TRP A 32 19.88 0.57 -1.20
C TRP A 32 18.57 -0.09 -0.76
N GLU A 33 17.47 0.18 -1.47
CA GLU A 33 16.17 -0.41 -1.18
C GLU A 33 16.12 -1.91 -1.43
N SER A 34 16.82 -2.39 -2.47
CA SER A 34 16.91 -3.82 -2.75
C SER A 34 17.64 -4.56 -1.63
N TRP A 35 18.71 -3.97 -1.10
CA TRP A 35 19.58 -4.59 -0.08
C TRP A 35 18.97 -4.57 1.33
N LEU A 36 18.25 -3.50 1.70
CA LEU A 36 17.52 -3.46 2.97
C LEU A 36 16.32 -4.42 3.00
N LYS A 37 15.72 -4.71 1.85
CA LYS A 37 14.53 -5.57 1.71
C LYS A 37 14.87 -7.07 1.72
N THR A 38 16.01 -7.49 1.18
CA THR A 38 16.39 -8.92 1.15
C THR A 38 16.94 -9.45 2.48
N GLY A 39 17.25 -8.57 3.45
CA GLY A 39 17.95 -8.96 4.69
C GLY A 39 19.40 -9.42 4.48
N GLU A 40 19.83 -9.58 3.23
CA GLU A 40 21.22 -9.85 2.82
C GLU A 40 22.08 -8.58 2.82
N GLY A 41 21.45 -7.40 2.86
CA GLY A 41 22.17 -6.14 2.99
C GLY A 41 22.80 -5.99 4.37
N ASP A 42 24.11 -6.23 4.44
CA ASP A 42 24.90 -5.99 5.63
C ASP A 42 24.74 -4.52 6.05
N ARG A 43 24.01 -4.27 7.14
CA ARG A 43 23.84 -2.92 7.70
C ARG A 43 25.19 -2.26 7.97
N ALA A 44 26.24 -3.04 8.22
CA ALA A 44 27.60 -2.53 8.34
C ALA A 44 28.14 -2.00 7.00
N GLN A 45 27.81 -2.62 5.87
CA GLN A 45 28.21 -2.16 4.55
C GLN A 45 27.51 -0.84 4.16
N VAL A 46 26.22 -0.75 4.46
CA VAL A 46 25.43 0.47 4.28
C VAL A 46 25.99 1.62 5.11
N ARG A 47 26.37 1.35 6.37
CA ARG A 47 27.06 2.32 7.24
C ARG A 47 28.38 2.77 6.63
N LYS A 48 29.19 1.85 6.11
CA LYS A 48 30.48 2.18 5.46
C LYS A 48 30.31 3.13 4.27
N TRP A 49 29.29 2.96 3.43
CA TRP A 49 29.06 3.84 2.28
C TRP A 49 28.58 5.23 2.69
N ALA A 50 27.64 5.31 3.63
CA ALA A 50 27.18 6.58 4.17
C ALA A 50 28.34 7.34 4.83
N HIS A 51 29.13 6.63 5.62
CA HIS A 51 30.34 7.12 6.26
C HIS A 51 31.34 7.67 5.23
N ALA A 52 31.70 6.88 4.22
CA ALA A 52 32.61 7.29 3.16
C ALA A 52 32.10 8.52 2.38
N TYR A 53 30.81 8.59 2.09
CA TYR A 53 30.24 9.74 1.40
C TYR A 53 30.24 11.01 2.24
N ILE A 54 29.89 10.94 3.52
CA ILE A 54 29.89 12.11 4.42
C ILE A 54 31.30 12.71 4.51
N VAL A 55 32.32 11.86 4.68
CA VAL A 55 33.70 12.32 4.79
C VAL A 55 34.24 12.85 3.46
N LEU A 56 33.91 12.20 2.34
CA LEU A 56 34.50 12.54 1.03
C LEU A 56 33.73 13.61 0.24
N SER A 57 32.45 13.85 0.52
CA SER A 57 31.66 14.89 -0.15
C SER A 57 31.94 16.29 0.40
N ASP A 58 32.38 16.38 1.66
CA ASP A 58 32.78 17.63 2.29
C ASP A 58 34.27 17.93 2.04
N THR A 59 34.57 19.16 1.61
CA THR A 59 35.93 19.53 1.21
C THR A 59 36.90 19.58 2.39
N ALA A 60 36.43 19.99 3.57
CA ALA A 60 37.25 20.11 4.77
C ALA A 60 37.51 18.74 5.43
N LEU A 61 36.47 17.90 5.54
CA LEU A 61 36.59 16.53 6.04
C LEU A 61 37.45 15.66 5.12
N ARG A 62 37.26 15.81 3.80
CA ARG A 62 38.08 15.12 2.80
C ARG A 62 39.55 15.52 2.90
N ALA A 63 39.85 16.81 2.99
CA ALA A 63 41.23 17.29 3.13
C ALA A 63 41.88 16.78 4.42
N ARG A 64 41.13 16.69 5.52
CA ARG A 64 41.58 16.13 6.79
C ARG A 64 41.84 14.62 6.68
N TYR A 65 40.93 13.88 6.05
CA TYR A 65 41.09 12.45 5.77
C TYR A 65 42.30 12.17 4.87
N ASP A 66 42.51 12.97 3.82
CA ASP A 66 43.64 12.83 2.89
C ASP A 66 44.99 13.17 3.54
N GLY A 67 45.01 14.06 4.54
CA GLY A 67 46.22 14.51 5.23
C GLY A 67 46.64 13.65 6.43
N GLU A 68 45.69 13.25 7.27
CA GLU A 68 45.96 12.60 8.56
C GLU A 68 45.33 11.20 8.68
N GLY A 69 44.55 10.78 7.68
CA GLY A 69 43.70 9.59 7.79
C GLY A 69 42.50 9.85 8.68
N GLU A 70 41.80 8.78 9.04
CA GLU A 70 40.64 8.86 9.92
C GLU A 70 41.06 8.79 11.39
N ASP A 71 40.75 9.82 12.18
CA ASP A 71 40.88 9.77 13.64
C ASP A 71 39.88 8.75 14.21
N PRO A 72 40.30 7.70 14.94
CA PRO A 72 39.40 6.72 15.52
C PRO A 72 38.27 7.32 16.35
N SER A 73 38.53 8.44 17.03
CA SER A 73 37.52 9.14 17.85
C SER A 73 36.47 9.87 17.00
N PHE A 74 36.82 10.30 15.79
CA PHE A 74 35.90 10.92 14.85
C PHE A 74 34.96 9.86 14.26
N ARG A 75 35.51 8.71 13.87
CA ARG A 75 34.74 7.55 13.39
C ARG A 75 33.69 7.10 14.38
N GLU A 76 34.09 6.92 15.64
CA GLU A 76 33.21 6.44 16.70
C GLU A 76 32.05 7.41 16.97
N LYS A 77 32.32 8.72 16.97
CA LYS A 77 31.28 9.76 17.12
C LYS A 77 30.31 9.79 15.94
N LEU A 78 30.82 9.58 14.72
CA LEU A 78 30.03 9.59 13.50
C LEU A 78 29.17 8.31 13.37
N ASP A 79 29.72 7.14 13.72
CA ASP A 79 28.99 5.87 13.80
C ASP A 79 27.87 5.95 14.85
N LEU A 80 28.13 6.56 16.01
CA LEU A 80 27.13 6.78 17.05
C LEU A 80 26.01 7.73 16.58
N ALA A 81 26.36 8.81 15.88
CA ALA A 81 25.39 9.73 15.28
C ALA A 81 24.50 9.04 14.22
N LEU A 82 25.10 8.19 13.38
CA LEU A 82 24.37 7.37 12.42
C LEU A 82 23.47 6.33 13.11
N ASP A 83 23.89 5.74 14.22
CA ASP A 83 23.08 4.77 14.97
C ASP A 83 21.88 5.45 15.67
N LEU A 84 22.08 6.63 16.25
CA LEU A 84 21.02 7.42 16.89
C LEU A 84 19.98 7.92 15.87
N SER A 85 20.44 8.43 14.73
CA SER A 85 19.55 8.87 13.66
C SER A 85 18.69 7.74 13.08
N LEU A 86 19.25 6.54 12.90
CA LEU A 86 18.50 5.37 12.43
C LEU A 86 17.48 4.84 13.46
N ARG A 87 17.59 5.20 14.75
CA ARG A 87 16.65 4.81 15.81
C ARG A 87 15.43 5.72 15.94
N GLY A 88 15.31 6.77 15.11
CA GLY A 88 14.10 7.58 14.99
C GLY A 88 13.98 8.75 15.98
N TYR A 89 15.10 9.26 16.50
CA TYR A 89 15.11 10.49 17.28
C TYR A 89 14.72 11.71 16.43
N ASP A 90 14.15 12.72 17.08
CA ASP A 90 13.75 14.02 16.54
C ASP A 90 14.95 14.92 16.20
N ASP A 91 14.82 15.70 15.13
CA ASP A 91 15.93 16.46 14.52
C ASP A 91 16.53 17.51 15.49
N GLU A 92 15.72 18.09 16.38
CA GLU A 92 16.18 19.01 17.44
C GLU A 92 17.07 18.32 18.48
N MET A 93 16.73 17.09 18.89
CA MET A 93 17.56 16.32 19.81
C MET A 93 18.85 15.86 19.14
N LEU A 94 18.79 15.45 17.87
CA LEU A 94 19.97 15.06 17.11
C LEU A 94 20.96 16.22 16.99
N GLU A 95 20.47 17.43 16.71
CA GLU A 95 21.27 18.64 16.65
C GLU A 95 21.98 18.94 17.98
N GLU A 96 21.25 18.91 19.10
CA GLU A 96 21.83 19.15 20.42
C GLU A 96 22.91 18.10 20.77
N TYR A 97 22.69 16.83 20.42
CA TYR A 97 23.66 15.76 20.63
C TYR A 97 24.91 15.89 19.77
N LEU A 98 24.76 16.21 18.47
CA LEU A 98 25.89 16.40 17.56
C LEU A 98 26.77 17.58 17.99
N ARG A 99 26.14 18.66 18.47
CA ARG A 99 26.85 19.80 19.07
C ARG A 99 27.64 19.38 20.32
N ARG A 100 27.09 18.53 21.19
CA ARG A 100 27.79 17.99 22.38
C ARG A 100 28.99 17.10 22.02
N LEU A 101 28.97 16.45 20.86
CA LEU A 101 30.10 15.64 20.36
C LEU A 101 31.23 16.47 19.74
N SER A 102 31.11 17.81 19.75
CA SER A 102 32.10 18.78 19.27
C SER A 102 32.31 18.75 17.74
N PHE A 103 31.28 18.38 16.97
CA PHE A 103 31.27 18.58 15.52
C PHE A 103 31.11 20.06 15.17
N SER A 104 31.62 20.49 14.01
CA SER A 104 31.39 21.85 13.51
C SER A 104 29.94 22.05 13.08
N GLU A 105 29.44 23.30 13.11
CA GLU A 105 28.09 23.67 12.63
C GLU A 105 27.80 23.11 11.23
N GLU A 106 28.76 23.24 10.30
CA GLU A 106 28.63 22.75 8.93
C GLU A 106 28.49 21.22 8.84
N THR A 107 29.21 20.47 9.69
CA THR A 107 29.07 19.01 9.77
C THR A 107 27.73 18.61 10.41
N VAL A 108 27.28 19.35 11.41
CA VAL A 108 25.98 19.13 12.08
C VAL A 108 24.83 19.34 11.08
N GLU A 109 24.82 20.44 10.34
CA GLU A 109 23.82 20.72 9.30
C GLU A 109 23.85 19.66 8.19
N THR A 110 25.05 19.24 7.76
CA THR A 110 25.18 18.20 6.73
C THR A 110 24.64 16.87 7.22
N LEU A 111 24.96 16.46 8.45
CA LEU A 111 24.48 15.24 9.07
C LEU A 111 22.97 15.28 9.29
N ILE A 112 22.41 16.39 9.78
CA ILE A 112 20.97 16.56 9.93
C ILE A 112 20.29 16.54 8.56
N SER A 113 20.80 17.25 7.56
CA SER A 113 20.22 17.23 6.22
C SER A 113 20.30 15.84 5.56
N PHE A 114 21.35 15.08 5.85
CA PHE A 114 21.52 13.72 5.38
C PHE A 114 20.57 12.78 6.10
N VAL A 115 20.53 12.82 7.43
CA VAL A 115 19.64 12.02 8.26
C VAL A 115 18.19 12.35 7.98
N SER A 116 17.86 13.63 7.80
CA SER A 116 16.53 14.09 7.42
C SER A 116 16.21 13.59 6.01
N ARG A 117 17.12 13.65 5.04
CA ARG A 117 16.93 13.05 3.70
C ARG A 117 16.87 11.51 3.70
N ALA A 118 17.59 10.85 4.60
CA ALA A 118 17.62 9.40 4.74
C ALA A 118 16.39 8.92 5.52
N ARG A 119 15.91 9.68 6.49
CA ARG A 119 14.64 9.49 7.20
C ARG A 119 13.49 9.82 6.28
N GLU A 120 13.58 10.86 5.48
CA GLU A 120 12.67 11.15 4.37
C GLU A 120 12.80 10.13 3.27
N GLY A 121 13.92 9.41 3.11
CA GLY A 121 14.10 8.32 2.14
C GLY A 121 13.60 6.96 2.66
N LEU A 122 13.72 6.73 3.96
CA LEU A 122 13.21 5.58 4.71
C LEU A 122 11.72 5.75 5.09
N SER A 123 11.26 7.00 5.19
CA SER A 123 9.85 7.41 5.34
C SER A 123 9.25 7.87 4.00
N ALA A 124 10.08 8.04 2.96
CA ALA A 124 9.58 8.17 1.60
C ALA A 124 9.02 6.82 1.22
N PRO A 125 7.90 6.79 0.50
CA PRO A 125 7.64 5.63 -0.33
C PRO A 125 8.86 5.47 -1.24
N GLY A 126 9.36 4.25 -1.41
CA GLY A 126 10.51 3.97 -2.27
C GLY A 126 10.36 4.55 -3.68
N PRO A 127 11.40 4.42 -4.53
CA PRO A 127 11.89 5.43 -5.46
C PRO A 127 10.77 6.29 -6.03
N ALA A 128 10.93 7.62 -5.90
CA ALA A 128 10.08 8.67 -6.45
C ALA A 128 9.02 8.11 -7.40
N ARG A 129 7.79 7.99 -6.87
CA ARG A 129 6.55 7.88 -7.62
C ARG A 129 6.77 8.44 -9.02
N MET A 130 6.76 7.58 -10.04
CA MET A 130 6.60 8.07 -11.40
C MET A 130 5.44 9.07 -11.34
N PRO A 131 5.62 10.33 -11.82
CA PRO A 131 4.55 11.30 -11.75
C PRO A 131 3.30 10.60 -12.26
N GLY A 132 2.28 10.50 -11.40
CA GLY A 132 1.02 9.94 -11.82
C GLY A 132 0.56 10.66 -13.09
N PRO A 133 -0.34 10.07 -13.88
CA PRO A 133 -0.90 10.73 -15.06
C PRO A 133 -1.22 12.20 -14.74
N GLN A 134 -0.93 13.15 -15.64
CA GLN A 134 -1.14 14.58 -15.39
C GLN A 134 -2.60 14.89 -14.97
N ASP A 135 -3.55 14.05 -15.39
CA ASP A 135 -4.97 14.10 -15.05
C ASP A 135 -5.36 13.35 -13.75
N GLY A 136 -4.39 12.85 -12.99
CA GLY A 136 -4.57 12.10 -11.74
C GLY A 136 -4.79 10.59 -11.89
N TYR A 137 -5.29 10.12 -13.04
CA TYR A 137 -5.47 8.70 -13.38
C TYR A 137 -5.43 8.47 -14.91
N ARG A 138 -5.14 7.24 -15.35
CA ARG A 138 -5.11 6.84 -16.77
C ARG A 138 -6.38 6.11 -17.18
N ARG A 139 -6.82 6.31 -18.43
CA ARG A 139 -7.85 5.48 -19.07
C ARG A 139 -7.21 4.39 -19.89
N VAL A 140 -7.72 3.17 -19.77
CA VAL A 140 -7.14 2.00 -20.44
C VAL A 140 -8.18 1.21 -21.23
N GLU A 141 -7.69 0.42 -22.17
CA GLU A 141 -8.54 -0.43 -23.01
C GLU A 141 -9.17 -1.59 -22.22
N ALA A 142 -10.30 -2.10 -22.71
CA ALA A 142 -11.03 -3.20 -22.07
C ALA A 142 -10.16 -4.45 -21.83
N GLY A 143 -9.23 -4.76 -22.75
CA GLY A 143 -8.33 -5.91 -22.66
C GLY A 143 -7.44 -5.90 -21.42
N ARG A 144 -7.15 -4.72 -20.84
CA ARG A 144 -6.38 -4.61 -19.60
C ARG A 144 -7.08 -5.25 -18.41
N GLY A 145 -8.41 -5.35 -18.41
CA GLY A 145 -9.16 -6.02 -17.34
C GLY A 145 -8.74 -7.48 -17.15
N TRP A 146 -8.56 -8.22 -18.25
CA TRP A 146 -8.05 -9.60 -18.18
C TRP A 146 -6.59 -9.65 -17.71
N GLN A 147 -5.79 -8.67 -18.13
CA GLN A 147 -4.40 -8.56 -17.70
C GLN A 147 -4.29 -8.31 -16.18
N TRP A 148 -5.15 -7.47 -15.59
CA TRP A 148 -5.20 -7.25 -14.14
C TRP A 148 -5.53 -8.53 -13.36
N VAL A 149 -6.40 -9.39 -13.91
CA VAL A 149 -6.68 -10.70 -13.29
C VAL A 149 -5.44 -11.58 -13.31
N LYS A 150 -4.74 -11.66 -14.46
CA LYS A 150 -3.51 -12.46 -14.57
C LYS A 150 -2.40 -11.95 -13.64
N GLU A 151 -2.18 -10.64 -13.60
CA GLU A 151 -1.21 -10.00 -12.72
C GLU A 151 -1.58 -10.19 -11.24
N GLY A 152 -2.85 -10.03 -10.88
CA GLY A 152 -3.33 -10.33 -9.53
C GLY A 152 -3.07 -11.79 -9.15
N PHE A 153 -3.35 -12.74 -10.07
CA PHE A 153 -3.07 -14.14 -9.82
C PHE A 153 -1.57 -14.44 -9.69
N GLN A 154 -0.69 -13.71 -10.39
CA GLN A 154 0.76 -13.81 -10.19
C GLN A 154 1.18 -13.31 -8.80
N VAL A 155 0.61 -12.21 -8.31
CA VAL A 155 0.87 -11.72 -6.94
C VAL A 155 0.37 -12.74 -5.91
N PHE A 156 -0.83 -13.29 -6.08
CA PHE A 156 -1.36 -14.34 -5.21
C PHE A 156 -0.42 -15.56 -5.11
N ARG A 157 0.10 -16.03 -6.26
CA ARG A 157 1.00 -17.20 -6.31
C ARG A 157 2.35 -17.00 -5.61
N ARG A 158 2.76 -15.77 -5.28
CA ARG A 158 3.99 -15.53 -4.52
C ARG A 158 3.87 -16.00 -3.07
N SER A 159 2.69 -15.94 -2.46
CA SER A 159 2.47 -16.41 -1.07
C SER A 159 1.06 -16.99 -0.87
N PRO A 160 0.72 -18.11 -1.54
CA PRO A 160 -0.65 -18.62 -1.57
C PRO A 160 -1.13 -19.09 -0.19
N LEU A 161 -0.24 -19.71 0.61
CA LEU A 161 -0.59 -20.22 1.94
C LEU A 161 -0.96 -19.07 2.89
N ILE A 162 -0.17 -17.98 2.91
CA ILE A 162 -0.46 -16.85 3.79
C ILE A 162 -1.73 -16.13 3.35
N TRP A 163 -1.98 -15.99 2.04
CA TRP A 163 -3.25 -15.47 1.54
C TRP A 163 -4.46 -16.25 2.06
N VAL A 164 -4.39 -17.59 2.03
CA VAL A 164 -5.46 -18.44 2.56
C VAL A 164 -5.61 -18.24 4.07
N VAL A 165 -4.52 -18.17 4.84
CA VAL A 165 -4.57 -17.90 6.28
C VAL A 165 -5.19 -16.52 6.59
N LEU A 166 -4.77 -15.47 5.89
CA LEU A 166 -5.33 -14.12 6.04
C LEU A 166 -6.83 -14.09 5.73
N CYS A 167 -7.26 -14.80 4.69
CA CYS A 167 -8.67 -14.92 4.34
C CYS A 167 -9.44 -15.69 5.40
N MET A 168 -8.90 -16.79 5.92
CA MET A 168 -9.53 -17.53 7.03
C MET A 168 -9.70 -16.65 8.27
N ILE A 169 -8.69 -15.84 8.61
CA ILE A 169 -8.79 -14.90 9.73
C ILE A 169 -9.86 -13.83 9.45
N MET A 170 -9.88 -13.23 8.26
CA MET A 170 -10.90 -12.25 7.89
C MET A 170 -12.31 -12.84 7.92
N THR A 171 -12.51 -14.03 7.35
CA THR A 171 -13.79 -14.73 7.39
C THR A 171 -14.18 -15.07 8.82
N GLY A 172 -13.24 -15.52 9.66
CA GLY A 172 -13.48 -15.77 11.08
C GLY A 172 -13.90 -14.52 11.84
N ILE A 173 -13.24 -13.39 11.62
CA ILE A 173 -13.64 -12.07 12.17
C ILE A 173 -15.05 -11.71 11.71
N GLY A 174 -15.34 -11.89 10.42
CA GLY A 174 -16.67 -11.64 9.85
C GLY A 174 -17.77 -12.50 10.48
N LEU A 175 -17.51 -13.80 10.66
CA LEU A 175 -18.44 -14.74 11.29
C LEU A 175 -18.67 -14.41 12.77
N LEU A 176 -17.63 -14.05 13.52
CA LEU A 176 -17.78 -13.65 14.92
C LEU A 176 -18.57 -12.35 15.05
N LEU A 177 -18.31 -11.37 14.19
CA LEU A 177 -19.04 -10.11 14.19
C LEU A 177 -20.49 -10.30 13.76
N SER A 178 -20.79 -11.18 12.80
CA SER A 178 -22.18 -11.43 12.38
C SER A 178 -23.06 -12.03 13.48
N MET A 179 -22.47 -12.63 14.52
CA MET A 179 -23.21 -13.09 15.71
C MET A 179 -23.71 -11.93 16.58
N ILE A 180 -23.23 -10.70 16.36
CA ILE A 180 -23.65 -9.50 17.09
C ILE A 180 -24.61 -8.71 16.19
N PRO A 181 -25.94 -8.81 16.42
CA PRO A 181 -26.92 -8.14 15.56
C PRO A 181 -26.67 -6.64 15.52
N LEU A 182 -26.76 -6.07 14.31
CA LEU A 182 -26.57 -4.64 14.01
C LEU A 182 -25.14 -4.12 14.25
N ALA A 183 -24.60 -4.26 15.47
CA ALA A 183 -23.28 -3.74 15.82
C ALA A 183 -22.14 -4.43 15.05
N GLY A 184 -22.26 -5.73 14.79
CA GLY A 184 -21.27 -6.49 14.02
C GLY A 184 -21.08 -5.96 12.60
N GLU A 185 -22.19 -5.71 11.90
CA GLU A 185 -22.18 -5.17 10.54
C GLU A 185 -21.63 -3.74 10.51
N ILE A 186 -22.02 -2.91 11.47
CA ILE A 186 -21.49 -1.54 11.61
C ILE A 186 -19.96 -1.58 11.74
N VAL A 187 -19.43 -2.45 12.60
CA VAL A 187 -17.98 -2.62 12.79
C VAL A 187 -17.33 -3.11 11.49
N LEU A 188 -17.93 -4.09 10.80
CA LEU A 188 -17.40 -4.59 9.53
C LEU A 188 -17.31 -3.50 8.45
N TYR A 189 -18.37 -2.70 8.27
CA TYR A 189 -18.37 -1.60 7.31
C TYR A 189 -17.30 -0.56 7.65
N LEU A 190 -17.20 -0.15 8.91
CA LEU A 190 -16.19 0.80 9.36
C LEU A 190 -14.76 0.26 9.22
N ALA A 191 -14.54 -1.03 9.53
CA ALA A 191 -13.23 -1.67 9.50
C ALA A 191 -12.80 -2.12 8.10
N SER A 192 -13.73 -2.29 7.16
CA SER A 192 -13.45 -2.79 5.81
C SER A 192 -12.32 -2.03 5.08
N PRO A 193 -12.27 -0.68 5.02
CA PRO A 193 -11.15 0.01 4.37
C PRO A 193 -9.82 -0.15 5.12
N LEU A 194 -9.85 -0.43 6.43
CA LEU A 194 -8.64 -0.68 7.22
C LEU A 194 -8.04 -2.03 6.87
N PHE A 195 -8.87 -3.07 6.77
CA PHE A 195 -8.43 -4.39 6.30
C PHE A 195 -7.96 -4.34 4.84
N ALA A 196 -8.71 -3.65 3.97
CA ALA A 196 -8.32 -3.48 2.57
C ALA A 196 -6.97 -2.77 2.44
N ALA A 197 -6.76 -1.65 3.14
CA ALA A 197 -5.48 -0.95 3.21
C ALA A 197 -4.33 -1.88 3.60
N GLY A 198 -4.54 -2.69 4.64
CA GLY A 198 -3.55 -3.64 5.13
C GLY A 198 -3.16 -4.71 4.11
N LEU A 199 -4.15 -5.39 3.53
CA LEU A 199 -3.91 -6.43 2.51
C LEU A 199 -3.28 -5.86 1.23
N LEU A 200 -3.66 -4.64 0.84
CA LEU A 200 -3.13 -3.98 -0.35
C LEU A 200 -1.69 -3.50 -0.13
N GLN A 201 -1.31 -3.12 1.11
CA GLN A 201 0.11 -2.96 1.45
C GLN A 201 0.84 -4.29 1.32
N GLY A 202 0.28 -5.40 1.80
CA GLY A 202 0.88 -6.72 1.62
C GLY A 202 1.10 -7.10 0.15
N CYS A 203 0.19 -6.71 -0.76
CA CYS A 203 0.39 -6.86 -2.20
C CYS A 203 1.62 -6.08 -2.71
N ARG A 204 1.84 -4.87 -2.19
CA ARG A 204 2.99 -4.04 -2.54
C ARG A 204 4.28 -4.64 -2.02
N ASP A 205 4.29 -5.07 -0.76
CA ASP A 205 5.48 -5.67 -0.15
C ASP A 205 5.87 -6.95 -0.91
N LEU A 206 4.90 -7.78 -1.29
CA LEU A 206 5.12 -8.92 -2.18
C LEU A 206 5.68 -8.51 -3.54
N GLU A 207 5.23 -7.40 -4.13
CA GLU A 207 5.74 -6.92 -5.42
C GLU A 207 7.21 -6.49 -5.31
N GLU A 208 7.56 -5.80 -4.24
CA GLU A 208 8.89 -5.25 -3.93
C GLU A 208 9.89 -6.30 -3.43
N GLY A 209 9.50 -7.58 -3.41
CA GLY A 209 10.37 -8.70 -3.03
C GLY A 209 10.34 -9.05 -1.54
N GLY A 210 9.50 -8.38 -0.76
CA GLY A 210 9.21 -8.72 0.63
C GLY A 210 8.20 -9.86 0.78
N GLU A 211 7.78 -10.10 2.01
CA GLU A 211 6.88 -11.20 2.37
C GLU A 211 5.49 -10.70 2.77
N LEU A 212 4.47 -11.51 2.47
CA LEU A 212 3.13 -11.31 3.02
C LEU A 212 3.08 -11.89 4.43
N GLU A 213 2.80 -11.02 5.41
CA GLU A 213 2.67 -11.38 6.82
C GLU A 213 1.25 -11.19 7.37
N LEU A 214 0.95 -11.86 8.49
CA LEU A 214 -0.29 -11.68 9.27
C LEU A 214 -0.47 -10.25 9.79
N SER A 215 0.64 -9.57 10.08
CA SER A 215 0.70 -8.19 10.59
C SER A 215 0.04 -7.20 9.63
N HIS A 216 0.09 -7.47 8.31
CA HIS A 216 -0.53 -6.64 7.28
C HIS A 216 -2.02 -6.46 7.50
N LEU A 217 -2.73 -7.47 8.00
CA LEU A 217 -4.18 -7.39 8.22
C LEU A 217 -4.55 -6.22 9.15
N PHE A 218 -3.66 -5.86 10.07
CA PHE A 218 -3.90 -4.83 11.07
C PHE A 218 -3.17 -3.51 10.77
N LEU A 219 -2.48 -3.39 9.64
CA LEU A 219 -1.68 -2.20 9.35
C LEU A 219 -2.53 -0.94 9.16
N GLY A 220 -3.71 -1.06 8.53
CA GLY A 220 -4.65 0.07 8.38
C GLY A 220 -5.19 0.62 9.71
N PHE A 221 -5.06 -0.13 10.81
CA PHE A 221 -5.41 0.32 12.16
C PHE A 221 -4.30 1.13 12.83
N ARG A 222 -3.10 1.15 12.24
CA ARG A 222 -1.94 1.88 12.77
C ARG A 222 -1.58 3.10 11.91
N LYS A 223 -1.81 3.02 10.61
CA LYS A 223 -1.43 4.05 9.62
C LYS A 223 -2.66 4.61 8.91
N ASP A 224 -2.73 5.94 8.81
CA ASP A 224 -3.81 6.69 8.13
C ASP A 224 -5.24 6.36 8.58
N THR A 225 -5.36 5.81 9.79
CA THR A 225 -6.59 5.23 10.35
C THR A 225 -7.74 6.22 10.39
N SER A 226 -7.49 7.50 10.68
CA SER A 226 -8.53 8.53 10.70
C SER A 226 -9.18 8.73 9.33
N GLN A 227 -8.39 8.74 8.25
CA GLN A 227 -8.90 8.89 6.89
C GLN A 227 -9.59 7.61 6.40
N LEU A 228 -9.06 6.44 6.76
CA LEU A 228 -9.68 5.15 6.45
C LEU A 228 -11.02 4.98 7.16
N LEU A 229 -11.13 5.40 8.43
CA LEU A 229 -12.40 5.41 9.17
C LEU A 229 -13.43 6.37 8.56
N VAL A 230 -13.01 7.51 8.01
CA VAL A 230 -13.93 8.40 7.28
C VAL A 230 -14.47 7.71 6.02
N ILE A 231 -13.63 6.98 5.27
CA ILE A 231 -14.09 6.17 4.13
C ILE A 231 -15.07 5.10 4.61
N GLY A 232 -14.75 4.41 5.71
CA GLY A 232 -15.61 3.37 6.29
C GLY A 232 -16.95 3.93 6.77
N ALA A 233 -16.96 5.13 7.34
CA ALA A 233 -18.19 5.81 7.76
C ALA A 233 -19.05 6.22 6.58
N VAL A 234 -18.46 6.75 5.50
CA VAL A 234 -19.19 7.04 4.26
C VAL A 234 -19.72 5.75 3.63
N TYR A 235 -18.95 4.67 3.67
CA TYR A 235 -19.41 3.37 3.20
C TYR A 235 -20.63 2.88 4.00
N LEU A 236 -20.55 2.90 5.33
CA LEU A 236 -21.64 2.53 6.22
C LEU A 236 -22.90 3.36 5.95
N VAL A 237 -22.78 4.69 5.91
CA VAL A 237 -23.91 5.58 5.64
C VAL A 237 -24.50 5.31 4.26
N GLY A 238 -23.65 5.11 3.25
CA GLY A 238 -24.08 4.75 1.90
C GLY A 238 -24.88 3.45 1.86
N GLN A 239 -24.43 2.41 2.57
CA GLN A 239 -25.14 1.13 2.68
C GLN A 239 -26.48 1.28 3.41
N MET A 240 -26.54 2.08 4.47
CA MET A 240 -27.80 2.37 5.17
C MET A 240 -28.80 3.13 4.28
N VAL A 241 -28.31 4.08 3.46
CA VAL A 241 -29.15 4.77 2.47
C VAL A 241 -29.67 3.80 1.41
N ILE A 242 -28.82 2.91 0.89
CA ILE A 242 -29.22 1.88 -0.08
C ILE A 242 -30.30 0.97 0.52
N LEU A 243 -30.09 0.47 1.73
CA LEU A 243 -31.08 -0.34 2.45
C LEU A 243 -32.40 0.42 2.66
N GLY A 244 -32.34 1.69 3.07
CA GLY A 244 -33.53 2.53 3.23
C GLY A 244 -34.30 2.72 1.92
N ILE A 245 -33.61 2.91 0.80
CA ILE A 245 -34.22 2.98 -0.54
C ILE A 245 -34.88 1.64 -0.87
N MET A 246 -34.17 0.52 -0.70
CA MET A 246 -34.70 -0.81 -0.99
C MET A 246 -35.97 -1.11 -0.18
N ILE A 247 -35.99 -0.81 1.12
CA ILE A 247 -37.17 -0.96 1.97
C ILE A 247 -38.32 -0.08 1.49
N SER A 248 -38.03 1.18 1.12
CA SER A 248 -39.06 2.13 0.67
C SER A 248 -39.78 1.67 -0.61
N PHE A 249 -39.07 1.04 -1.54
CA PHE A 249 -39.66 0.52 -2.78
C PHE A 249 -40.20 -0.91 -2.64
N GLY A 250 -39.60 -1.73 -1.78
CA GLY A 250 -39.88 -3.16 -1.65
C GLY A 250 -40.89 -3.52 -0.55
N GLY A 251 -41.22 -2.60 0.35
CA GLY A 251 -42.25 -2.78 1.37
C GLY A 251 -41.89 -3.76 2.49
N ASP A 252 -42.92 -4.37 3.08
CA ASP A 252 -42.80 -5.25 4.25
C ASP A 252 -41.98 -6.52 3.93
N GLU A 253 -42.16 -7.10 2.75
CA GLU A 253 -41.40 -8.26 2.29
C GLU A 253 -39.90 -7.95 2.20
N MET A 254 -39.55 -6.78 1.68
CA MET A 254 -38.14 -6.37 1.64
C MET A 254 -37.57 -6.12 3.03
N THR A 255 -38.38 -5.57 3.94
CA THR A 255 -38.00 -5.40 5.35
C THR A 255 -37.75 -6.75 6.02
N ARG A 256 -38.55 -7.78 5.72
CA ARG A 256 -38.35 -9.15 6.21
C ARG A 256 -37.06 -9.77 5.67
N ILE A 257 -36.77 -9.59 4.38
CA ILE A 257 -35.51 -10.04 3.74
C ILE A 257 -34.31 -9.39 4.44
N VAL A 258 -34.34 -8.07 4.60
CA VAL A 258 -33.24 -7.31 5.22
C VAL A 258 -33.02 -7.72 6.68
N ASN A 259 -34.09 -7.90 7.45
CA ASN A 259 -33.99 -8.26 8.87
C ASN A 259 -33.65 -9.75 9.09
N GLY A 260 -33.55 -10.56 8.03
CA GLY A 260 -33.35 -12.00 8.14
C GLY A 260 -34.46 -12.72 8.90
N SER A 261 -35.65 -12.13 9.00
CA SER A 261 -36.75 -12.59 9.86
C SER A 261 -37.60 -13.71 9.23
N GLY A 262 -37.06 -14.43 8.26
CA GLY A 262 -37.63 -15.64 7.68
C GLY A 262 -37.26 -15.84 6.21
N GLU A 263 -37.36 -17.09 5.75
CA GLU A 263 -37.30 -17.41 4.32
C GLU A 263 -38.53 -16.79 3.62
N VAL A 264 -38.29 -15.96 2.61
CA VAL A 264 -39.35 -15.42 1.77
C VAL A 264 -39.56 -16.36 0.60
N ASP A 265 -40.64 -17.13 0.64
CA ASP A 265 -41.05 -17.96 -0.50
C ASP A 265 -41.76 -17.10 -1.55
N PHE A 266 -40.98 -16.63 -2.52
CA PHE A 266 -41.48 -15.84 -3.65
C PHE A 266 -42.54 -16.54 -4.50
N SER A 267 -42.65 -17.88 -4.44
CA SER A 267 -43.65 -18.62 -5.22
C SER A 267 -45.07 -18.48 -4.66
N THR A 268 -45.20 -18.12 -3.38
CA THR A 268 -46.48 -17.92 -2.69
C THR A 268 -46.99 -16.48 -2.72
N LEU A 269 -46.14 -15.54 -3.12
CA LEU A 269 -46.45 -14.12 -3.12
C LEU A 269 -47.20 -13.68 -4.39
N PRO A 270 -48.10 -12.69 -4.30
CA PRO A 270 -48.67 -12.06 -5.48
C PRO A 270 -47.58 -11.49 -6.40
N ALA A 271 -47.76 -11.61 -7.71
CA ALA A 271 -46.79 -11.15 -8.70
C ALA A 271 -46.41 -9.66 -8.54
N GLU A 272 -47.35 -8.82 -8.08
CA GLU A 272 -47.09 -7.40 -7.80
C GLU A 272 -46.06 -7.21 -6.66
N VAL A 273 -46.15 -8.00 -5.59
CA VAL A 273 -45.23 -7.93 -4.44
C VAL A 273 -43.85 -8.39 -4.87
N VAL A 274 -43.77 -9.51 -5.61
CA VAL A 274 -42.51 -9.99 -6.19
C VAL A 274 -41.88 -8.92 -7.07
N ASN A 275 -42.66 -8.26 -7.93
CA ASN A 275 -42.18 -7.19 -8.79
C ASN A 275 -41.64 -5.99 -7.99
N LYS A 276 -42.31 -5.58 -6.91
CA LYS A 276 -41.83 -4.50 -6.01
C LYS A 276 -40.48 -4.84 -5.39
N VAL A 277 -40.32 -6.05 -4.87
CA VAL A 277 -39.06 -6.52 -4.29
C VAL A 277 -37.95 -6.57 -5.36
N MET A 278 -38.24 -7.09 -6.55
CA MET A 278 -37.27 -7.13 -7.65
C MET A 278 -36.84 -5.73 -8.10
N ILE A 279 -37.77 -4.79 -8.26
CA ILE A 279 -37.47 -3.39 -8.58
C ILE A 279 -36.61 -2.77 -7.48
N ALA A 280 -36.95 -3.00 -6.21
CA ALA A 280 -36.15 -2.52 -5.08
C ALA A 280 -34.71 -3.06 -5.11
N MET A 281 -34.53 -4.35 -5.41
CA MET A 281 -33.21 -4.96 -5.56
C MET A 281 -32.41 -4.37 -6.73
N LEU A 282 -33.05 -4.15 -7.88
CA LEU A 282 -32.42 -3.53 -9.05
C LEU A 282 -32.01 -2.08 -8.76
N ILE A 283 -32.85 -1.31 -8.07
CA ILE A 283 -32.52 0.05 -7.62
C ILE A 283 -31.34 0.01 -6.65
N GLY A 284 -31.39 -0.87 -5.64
CA GLY A 284 -30.31 -1.05 -4.67
C GLY A 284 -28.99 -1.38 -5.34
N MET A 285 -29.00 -2.32 -6.30
CA MET A 285 -27.84 -2.67 -7.11
C MET A 285 -27.33 -1.47 -7.90
N ALA A 286 -28.20 -0.74 -8.60
CA ALA A 286 -27.82 0.43 -9.39
C ALA A 286 -27.19 1.54 -8.54
N VAL A 287 -27.69 1.78 -7.33
CA VAL A 287 -27.15 2.78 -6.38
C VAL A 287 -25.87 2.28 -5.69
N SER A 288 -25.70 0.96 -5.53
CA SER A 288 -24.48 0.38 -4.96
C SER A 288 -23.25 0.57 -5.86
N VAL A 289 -23.43 0.58 -7.19
CA VAL A 289 -22.34 0.76 -8.15
C VAL A 289 -21.54 2.05 -7.91
N PRO A 290 -22.14 3.25 -7.88
CA PRO A 290 -21.40 4.48 -7.62
C PRO A 290 -20.77 4.52 -6.22
N LEU A 291 -21.41 3.90 -5.21
CA LEU A 291 -20.82 3.78 -3.87
C LEU A 291 -19.55 2.93 -3.91
N MET A 292 -19.60 1.77 -4.57
CA MET A 292 -18.42 0.92 -4.78
C MET A 292 -17.32 1.65 -5.53
N MET A 293 -17.66 2.39 -6.60
CA MET A 293 -16.68 3.19 -7.35
C MET A 293 -15.98 4.24 -6.48
N MET A 294 -16.69 4.86 -5.53
CA MET A 294 -16.08 5.80 -4.58
C MET A 294 -15.08 5.13 -3.64
N ILE A 295 -15.34 3.89 -3.22
CA ILE A 295 -14.57 3.24 -2.15
C ILE A 295 -13.46 2.34 -2.71
N TRP A 296 -13.63 1.79 -3.91
CA TRP A 296 -12.78 0.74 -4.49
C TRP A 296 -11.28 1.06 -4.42
N PHE A 297 -10.87 2.27 -4.83
CA PHE A 297 -9.48 2.72 -4.78
C PHE A 297 -9.17 3.65 -3.60
N ALA A 298 -10.17 4.10 -2.86
CA ALA A 298 -9.97 5.13 -1.85
C ALA A 298 -8.97 4.73 -0.74
N PRO A 299 -8.99 3.50 -0.17
CA PRO A 299 -7.98 3.07 0.81
C PRO A 299 -6.56 3.11 0.25
N MET A 300 -6.35 2.66 -1.00
CA MET A 300 -5.04 2.69 -1.66
C MET A 300 -4.58 4.13 -1.90
N LEU A 301 -5.47 5.00 -2.35
CA LEU A 301 -5.15 6.41 -2.57
C LEU A 301 -4.81 7.14 -1.26
N VAL A 302 -5.45 6.79 -0.14
CA VAL A 302 -5.07 7.31 1.18
C VAL A 302 -3.69 6.80 1.58
N VAL A 303 -3.50 5.48 1.63
CA VAL A 303 -2.29 4.87 2.21
C VAL A 303 -1.07 5.08 1.32
N PHE A 304 -1.25 5.01 0.01
CA PHE A 304 -0.15 5.15 -0.94
C PHE A 304 0.06 6.60 -1.32
N ARG A 305 -1.00 7.37 -1.59
CA ARG A 305 -0.89 8.77 -2.05
C ARG A 305 -0.97 9.82 -0.96
N GLY A 306 -1.19 9.44 0.30
CA GLY A 306 -1.38 10.41 1.40
C GLY A 306 -2.59 11.31 1.20
N MET A 307 -3.56 10.90 0.36
CA MET A 307 -4.72 11.72 0.05
C MET A 307 -5.70 11.76 1.22
N LYS A 308 -6.39 12.90 1.40
CA LYS A 308 -7.55 12.96 2.31
C LYS A 308 -8.71 12.14 1.75
N ALA A 309 -9.52 11.55 2.63
CA ALA A 309 -10.62 10.65 2.29
C ALA A 309 -11.53 11.18 1.18
N LYS A 310 -11.97 12.45 1.27
CA LYS A 310 -12.83 13.08 0.26
C LYS A 310 -12.19 13.09 -1.13
N GLY A 311 -10.94 13.54 -1.22
CA GLY A 311 -10.22 13.59 -2.49
C GLY A 311 -9.96 12.19 -3.05
N ALA A 312 -9.62 11.23 -2.18
CA ALA A 312 -9.42 9.84 -2.55
C ALA A 312 -10.69 9.21 -3.13
N MET A 313 -11.85 9.41 -2.50
CA MET A 313 -13.12 8.87 -2.98
C MET A 313 -13.57 9.51 -4.30
N GLN A 314 -13.39 10.84 -4.45
CA GLN A 314 -13.67 11.52 -5.70
C GLN A 314 -12.78 10.99 -6.83
N MET A 315 -11.48 10.84 -6.57
CA MET A 315 -10.54 10.31 -7.56
C MET A 315 -10.87 8.86 -7.92
N SER A 316 -11.18 8.02 -6.93
CA SER A 316 -11.62 6.63 -7.13
C SER A 316 -12.84 6.57 -8.05
N PHE A 317 -13.86 7.39 -7.78
CA PHE A 317 -15.07 7.44 -8.58
C PHE A 317 -14.80 7.76 -10.06
N HIS A 318 -14.05 8.84 -10.33
CA HIS A 318 -13.73 9.25 -11.69
C HIS A 318 -12.81 8.24 -12.39
N ALA A 319 -11.86 7.64 -11.67
CA ALA A 319 -10.98 6.61 -12.21
C ALA A 319 -11.75 5.34 -12.60
N CYS A 320 -12.69 4.88 -11.77
CA CYS A 320 -13.55 3.76 -12.10
C CYS A 320 -14.46 4.09 -13.28
N LEU A 321 -15.02 5.31 -13.33
CA LEU A 321 -15.92 5.74 -14.39
C LEU A 321 -15.20 5.82 -15.75
N GLY A 322 -13.97 6.35 -15.75
CA GLY A 322 -13.11 6.41 -16.93
C GLY A 322 -12.60 5.04 -17.40
N ASN A 323 -12.73 3.99 -16.58
CA ASN A 323 -12.24 2.64 -16.84
C ASN A 323 -13.35 1.58 -16.70
N MET A 324 -14.60 1.93 -16.99
CA MET A 324 -15.73 1.00 -16.82
C MET A 324 -15.59 -0.29 -17.63
N LEU A 325 -15.09 -0.22 -18.87
CA LEU A 325 -14.95 -1.38 -19.75
C LEU A 325 -13.99 -2.46 -19.21
N PRO A 326 -12.74 -2.17 -18.80
CA PRO A 326 -11.90 -3.19 -18.20
C PRO A 326 -12.47 -3.70 -16.87
N PHE A 327 -13.19 -2.89 -16.10
CA PHE A 327 -13.92 -3.35 -14.92
C PHE A 327 -15.06 -4.33 -15.25
N MET A 328 -15.75 -4.18 -16.37
CA MET A 328 -16.75 -5.16 -16.83
C MET A 328 -16.10 -6.52 -17.17
N VAL A 329 -14.90 -6.51 -17.74
CA VAL A 329 -14.13 -7.75 -18.00
C VAL A 329 -13.76 -8.42 -16.69
N VAL A 330 -13.22 -7.66 -15.73
CA VAL A 330 -12.91 -8.16 -14.38
C VAL A 330 -14.16 -8.73 -13.70
N GLY A 331 -15.26 -7.99 -13.71
CA GLY A 331 -16.53 -8.41 -13.13
C GLY A 331 -17.04 -9.72 -13.73
N SER A 332 -16.96 -9.89 -15.06
CA SER A 332 -17.36 -11.12 -15.74
C SER A 332 -16.54 -12.35 -15.28
N VAL A 333 -15.24 -12.17 -15.07
CA VAL A 333 -14.37 -13.22 -14.54
C VAL A 333 -14.76 -13.58 -13.10
N PHE A 334 -14.99 -12.57 -12.25
CA PHE A 334 -15.37 -12.81 -10.86
C PHE A 334 -16.78 -13.41 -10.71
N VAL A 335 -17.71 -13.12 -11.62
CA VAL A 335 -19.01 -13.82 -11.69
C VAL A 335 -18.79 -15.32 -11.97
N GLY A 336 -17.92 -15.66 -12.92
CA GLY A 336 -17.55 -17.06 -13.18
C GLY A 336 -16.93 -17.75 -11.95
N LEU A 337 -16.03 -17.06 -11.24
CA LEU A 337 -15.43 -17.56 -10.01
C LEU A 337 -16.43 -17.69 -8.85
N ALA A 338 -17.44 -16.81 -8.79
CA ALA A 338 -18.51 -16.91 -7.82
C ALA A 338 -19.35 -18.18 -8.04
N PHE A 339 -19.73 -18.49 -9.28
CA PHE A 339 -20.40 -19.75 -9.61
C PHE A 339 -19.54 -20.97 -9.23
N PHE A 340 -18.24 -20.93 -9.55
CA PHE A 340 -17.32 -21.99 -9.14
C PHE A 340 -17.24 -22.14 -7.60
N SER A 341 -17.26 -21.04 -6.87
CA SER A 341 -17.25 -21.03 -5.41
C SER A 341 -18.52 -21.67 -4.83
N VAL A 342 -19.69 -21.43 -5.43
CA VAL A 342 -20.94 -22.08 -5.02
C VAL A 342 -20.89 -23.59 -5.26
N ILE A 343 -20.43 -24.02 -6.44
CA ILE A 343 -20.32 -25.46 -6.80
C ILE A 343 -19.38 -26.20 -5.84
N THR A 344 -18.33 -25.52 -5.35
CA THR A 344 -17.34 -26.08 -4.43
C THR A 344 -17.69 -25.86 -2.95
N PHE A 345 -18.96 -25.58 -2.65
CA PHE A 345 -19.45 -25.36 -1.27
C PHE A 345 -18.65 -24.29 -0.50
N GLY A 346 -18.26 -23.21 -1.20
CA GLY A 346 -17.52 -22.08 -0.63
C GLY A 346 -16.00 -22.23 -0.65
N LEU A 347 -15.43 -23.38 -1.00
CA LEU A 347 -13.98 -23.55 -1.08
C LEU A 347 -13.34 -22.62 -2.12
N GLY A 348 -14.05 -22.33 -3.23
CA GLY A 348 -13.59 -21.35 -4.23
C GLY A 348 -13.40 -19.93 -3.67
N LEU A 349 -14.05 -19.58 -2.55
CA LEU A 349 -13.85 -18.28 -1.90
C LEU A 349 -12.42 -18.08 -1.40
N MET A 350 -11.73 -19.17 -1.04
CA MET A 350 -10.33 -19.12 -0.58
C MET A 350 -9.37 -18.65 -1.68
N ILE A 351 -9.76 -18.77 -2.95
CA ILE A 351 -9.01 -18.27 -4.11
C ILE A 351 -9.58 -16.93 -4.56
N MET A 352 -10.92 -16.82 -4.57
CA MET A 352 -11.60 -15.62 -5.05
C MET A 352 -11.26 -14.40 -4.20
N ILE A 353 -11.29 -14.49 -2.86
CA ILE A 353 -11.05 -13.34 -1.97
C ILE A 353 -9.64 -12.77 -2.17
N PRO A 354 -8.54 -13.55 -2.10
CA PRO A 354 -7.20 -13.04 -2.43
C PRO A 354 -7.12 -12.45 -3.82
N LEU A 355 -7.79 -13.08 -4.80
CA LEU A 355 -7.76 -12.62 -6.17
C LEU A 355 -8.45 -11.26 -6.33
N VAL A 356 -9.53 -10.99 -5.60
CA VAL A 356 -10.15 -9.66 -5.56
C VAL A 356 -9.14 -8.61 -5.11
N PHE A 357 -8.44 -8.83 -3.99
CA PHE A 357 -7.47 -7.86 -3.47
C PHE A 357 -6.27 -7.67 -4.40
N THR A 358 -5.70 -8.76 -4.91
CA THR A 358 -4.53 -8.71 -5.80
C THR A 358 -4.86 -8.14 -7.17
N THR A 359 -6.02 -8.44 -7.75
CA THR A 359 -6.51 -7.81 -8.99
C THR A 359 -6.82 -6.33 -8.77
N SER A 360 -7.39 -5.96 -7.63
CA SER A 360 -7.62 -4.56 -7.26
C SER A 360 -6.30 -3.80 -7.18
N TYR A 361 -5.29 -4.39 -6.55
CA TYR A 361 -3.94 -3.85 -6.51
C TYR A 361 -3.32 -3.69 -7.90
N ALA A 362 -3.40 -4.72 -8.76
CA ALA A 362 -2.90 -4.64 -10.13
C ALA A 362 -3.58 -3.52 -10.93
N SER A 363 -4.92 -3.41 -10.83
CA SER A 363 -5.67 -2.34 -11.48
C SER A 363 -5.29 -0.95 -10.97
N TYR A 364 -5.01 -0.81 -9.65
CA TYR A 364 -4.53 0.44 -9.06
C TYR A 364 -3.17 0.83 -9.65
N MET A 365 -2.22 -0.10 -9.68
CA MET A 365 -0.88 0.18 -10.21
C MET A 365 -0.92 0.59 -11.68
N ASP A 366 -1.79 -0.04 -12.47
CA ASP A 366 -1.97 0.27 -13.89
C ASP A 366 -2.61 1.65 -14.10
N ILE A 367 -3.67 1.96 -13.36
CA ILE A 367 -4.44 3.21 -13.52
C ILE A 367 -3.70 4.42 -12.95
N PHE A 368 -2.98 4.25 -11.83
CA PHE A 368 -2.43 5.36 -11.05
C PHE A 368 -0.91 5.49 -11.13
N GLU A 369 -0.15 4.39 -11.03
CA GLU A 369 1.32 4.44 -10.84
C GLU A 369 2.12 4.20 -12.13
N ASN A 370 1.46 4.17 -13.30
CA ASN A 370 2.06 4.11 -14.64
C ASN A 370 3.03 2.93 -14.86
N ARG A 371 2.52 1.69 -14.82
CA ARG A 371 3.23 0.51 -15.34
C ARG A 371 3.20 0.44 -16.87
N ALA A 372 3.92 1.34 -17.55
CA ALA A 372 4.00 1.33 -19.02
C ALA A 372 5.12 0.43 -19.59
N HIS A 373 5.99 -0.21 -18.78
CA HIS A 373 7.28 -0.72 -19.31
C HIS A 373 7.75 -2.12 -18.84
N LEU A 374 6.87 -3.04 -18.41
CA LEU A 374 7.29 -4.43 -18.13
C LEU A 374 6.82 -5.45 -19.18
N GLU A 375 6.36 -4.99 -20.34
CA GLU A 375 6.37 -5.81 -21.56
C GLU A 375 7.76 -5.76 -22.22
N PHE A 376 8.81 -6.21 -21.51
CA PHE A 376 10.05 -6.68 -22.15
C PHE A 376 10.89 -7.51 -21.18
N LYS A 377 10.60 -8.81 -21.12
CA LYS A 377 11.49 -9.96 -20.87
C LYS A 377 10.64 -11.14 -20.38
N ALA A 378 9.90 -11.71 -21.31
CA ALA A 378 9.67 -13.15 -21.29
C ALA A 378 10.67 -13.71 -22.30
N ASP A 379 11.86 -14.06 -21.81
CA ASP A 379 12.70 -15.08 -22.44
C ASP A 379 12.44 -16.40 -21.71
#